data_AF-A0A3L7RVL1-F1
#
_entry.id   AF-A0A3L7RVL1-F1
#
_cell.length_a   1.000
_cell.length_b   1.000
_cell.length_c   1.000
_cell.angle_alpha   90.00
_cell.angle_beta   90.00
_cell.angle_gamma   90.00
#
_symmetry.space_group_name_H-M   'P 1'
#
loop_
_entity.id
_entity.type
_entity.pdbx_description
1 polymer ?
#
loop_
_entity_poly.entity_id
_entity_poly.type
_entity_poly.pdbx_seq_one_letter_code
_entity_poly.pdbx_strand_id
1 'polypeptide(L)'
;MSNKNRQHERKTKKHKERLKKEKTHLYEKEARMRLLRKYPLMFMNKTGADPKFISLVEQAVLQVNFDDHDQFSNWDRYALKKLVELGYKDAEPLIKKTAVEKHAEGDYKAYIALYFFELTLGSLLFKLIPESERKKYLPFNDMQVRFEGRGILITFTQLLETSGPNGTAYYSRHRPKISIDGSEFTVAFSRHAIERICERLNPRWLTYAGAGQVHAVFSHCKRFDFVTLHNDQPAITFYDILSGPEFIAHHTYMNHVLGGERLDPKLGKAYFRVGYCPIAIEGEFAKAKTFLYPGYTATPEYSLLLNSSLPYTEMVRLKQLAINNDRDKTMLHQDVEVIRWFHDNGVPQVIQTHEEIFDYNHGVGKLS
;
A
#
# COMPACT_ATOMS: atom_id res chain seq x y z
N MET A 1 75.15 10.86 0.36
CA MET A 1 74.07 11.44 -0.48
C MET A 1 73.79 12.87 -0.03
N SER A 2 73.88 13.84 -0.94
CA SER A 2 73.61 15.26 -0.64
C SER A 2 72.16 15.48 -0.15
N ASN A 3 71.97 16.39 0.79
CA ASN A 3 70.65 16.76 1.34
C ASN A 3 69.67 17.21 0.23
N LYS A 4 70.20 17.74 -0.88
CA LYS A 4 69.44 18.08 -2.10
C LYS A 4 68.83 16.84 -2.79
N ASN A 5 69.54 15.72 -2.84
CA ASN A 5 69.03 14.48 -3.44
C ASN A 5 67.87 13.90 -2.62
N ARG A 6 67.99 13.90 -1.28
CA ARG A 6 66.91 13.47 -0.38
C ARG A 6 65.66 14.35 -0.50
N GLN A 7 65.82 15.66 -0.66
CA GLN A 7 64.68 16.56 -0.90
C GLN A 7 64.03 16.32 -2.27
N HIS A 8 64.82 16.09 -3.31
CA HIS A 8 64.30 15.80 -4.65
C HIS A 8 63.53 14.48 -4.66
N GLU A 9 64.07 13.41 -4.09
CA GLU A 9 63.40 12.10 -3.95
C GLU A 9 62.08 12.20 -3.18
N ARG A 10 62.03 12.97 -2.09
CA ARG A 10 60.80 13.20 -1.32
C ARG A 10 59.73 13.95 -2.14
N LYS A 11 60.13 14.96 -2.92
CA LYS A 11 59.21 15.70 -3.80
C LYS A 11 58.65 14.79 -4.91
N THR A 12 59.52 14.00 -5.54
CA THR A 12 59.13 13.06 -6.60
C THR A 12 58.22 11.95 -6.06
N LYS A 13 58.48 11.43 -4.86
CA LYS A 13 57.61 10.45 -4.20
C LYS A 13 56.23 11.01 -3.88
N LYS A 14 56.16 12.20 -3.26
CA LYS A 14 54.89 12.88 -2.98
C LYS A 14 54.09 13.18 -4.25
N HIS A 15 54.75 13.59 -5.32
CA HIS A 15 54.09 13.84 -6.60
C HIS A 15 53.50 12.56 -7.21
N LYS A 16 54.26 11.45 -7.20
CA LYS A 16 53.75 10.13 -7.64
C LYS A 16 52.57 9.64 -6.80
N GLU A 17 52.63 9.80 -5.48
CA GLU A 17 51.52 9.44 -4.58
C GLU A 17 50.25 10.28 -4.86
N ARG A 18 50.41 11.58 -5.09
CA ARG A 18 49.30 12.46 -5.46
C ARG A 18 48.67 12.08 -6.80
N LEU A 19 49.48 11.83 -7.83
CA LEU A 19 48.99 11.36 -9.15
C LEU A 19 48.28 10.01 -9.04
N LYS A 20 48.75 9.09 -8.18
CA LYS A 20 48.08 7.81 -7.93
C LYS A 20 46.70 8.03 -7.29
N LYS A 21 46.60 8.89 -6.27
CA LYS A 21 45.32 9.24 -5.63
C LYS A 21 44.35 9.91 -6.61
N GLU A 22 44.83 10.86 -7.42
CA GLU A 22 44.02 11.52 -8.45
C GLU A 22 43.50 10.51 -9.49
N LYS A 23 44.33 9.58 -9.96
CA LYS A 23 43.92 8.50 -10.87
C LYS A 23 42.90 7.56 -10.24
N THR A 24 43.10 7.13 -8.99
CA THR A 24 42.13 6.28 -8.28
C THR A 24 40.80 6.99 -8.12
N HIS A 25 40.81 8.26 -7.71
CA HIS A 25 39.59 9.07 -7.58
C HIS A 25 38.88 9.28 -8.92
N LEU A 26 39.61 9.52 -10.02
CA LEU A 26 39.05 9.59 -11.37
C LEU A 26 38.43 8.26 -11.81
N TYR A 27 39.10 7.15 -11.54
CA TYR A 27 38.59 5.80 -11.85
C TYR A 27 37.32 5.49 -11.04
N GLU A 28 37.30 5.78 -9.75
CA GLU A 28 36.12 5.62 -8.89
C GLU A 28 34.96 6.52 -9.36
N LYS A 29 35.26 7.77 -9.73
CA LYS A 29 34.28 8.70 -10.29
C LYS A 29 33.74 8.19 -11.62
N GLU A 30 34.58 7.71 -12.53
CA GLU A 30 34.14 7.13 -13.81
C GLU A 30 33.34 5.85 -13.63
N ALA A 31 33.78 4.93 -12.75
CA ALA A 31 33.06 3.71 -12.45
C ALA A 31 31.68 4.02 -11.86
N ARG A 32 31.60 5.00 -10.95
CA ARG A 32 30.34 5.53 -10.42
C ARG A 32 29.50 6.12 -11.56
N MET A 33 30.06 6.99 -12.41
CA MET A 33 29.33 7.56 -13.55
C MET A 33 28.86 6.51 -14.57
N ARG A 34 29.61 5.41 -14.76
CA ARG A 34 29.20 4.28 -15.62
C ARG A 34 28.02 3.51 -15.01
N LEU A 35 28.04 3.30 -13.69
CA LEU A 35 26.89 2.72 -12.97
C LEU A 35 25.66 3.64 -13.04
N LEU A 36 25.86 4.95 -12.85
CA LEU A 36 24.82 5.98 -13.00
C LEU A 36 24.22 6.04 -14.42
N ARG A 37 24.94 5.54 -15.43
CA ARG A 37 24.45 5.44 -16.81
C ARG A 37 23.74 4.11 -17.10
N LYS A 38 23.91 3.09 -16.25
CA LYS A 38 23.41 1.73 -16.51
C LYS A 38 22.04 1.47 -15.87
N TYR A 39 21.81 1.99 -14.66
CA TYR A 39 20.60 1.77 -13.88
C TYR A 39 20.12 3.07 -13.22
N PRO A 40 18.82 3.20 -12.92
CA PRO A 40 18.26 4.41 -12.35
C PRO A 40 18.84 4.70 -10.97
N LEU A 41 19.02 5.99 -10.68
CA LEU A 41 19.35 6.46 -9.35
C LEU A 41 18.17 6.30 -8.41
N MET A 42 18.41 5.81 -7.19
CA MET A 42 17.42 5.81 -6.11
C MET A 42 17.58 7.07 -5.26
N PHE A 43 16.50 7.82 -5.13
CA PHE A 43 16.36 9.00 -4.28
C PHE A 43 15.38 8.69 -3.16
N MET A 44 15.61 9.25 -1.98
CA MET A 44 14.72 9.05 -0.82
C MET A 44 14.27 10.41 -0.32
N ASN A 45 12.96 10.65 -0.32
CA ASN A 45 12.38 11.75 0.43
C ASN A 45 12.29 11.34 1.90
N LYS A 46 13.29 11.70 2.71
CA LYS A 46 13.44 11.28 4.11
C LYS A 46 12.47 11.99 5.08
N THR A 47 11.31 12.43 4.60
CA THR A 47 10.28 13.08 5.41
C THR A 47 9.03 12.22 5.45
N GLY A 48 8.21 12.40 6.49
CA GLY A 48 6.88 11.79 6.56
C GLY A 48 6.81 10.40 7.20
N ALA A 49 7.88 9.87 7.79
CA ALA A 49 7.85 8.64 8.60
C ALA A 49 8.84 8.67 9.78
N ASP A 50 8.78 7.64 10.62
CA ASP A 50 9.71 7.42 11.71
C ASP A 50 11.17 7.36 11.17
N PRO A 51 12.11 8.18 11.69
CA PRO A 51 13.49 8.19 11.23
C PRO A 51 14.21 6.84 11.30
N LYS A 52 13.86 5.97 12.26
CA LYS A 52 14.43 4.63 12.37
C LYS A 52 13.90 3.72 11.26
N PHE A 53 12.63 3.84 10.89
CA PHE A 53 12.09 3.10 9.74
C PHE A 53 12.76 3.55 8.44
N ILE A 54 12.92 4.87 8.24
CA ILE A 54 13.65 5.44 7.10
C ILE A 54 15.08 4.88 7.05
N SER A 55 15.77 4.86 8.20
CA SER A 55 17.12 4.29 8.28
C SER A 55 17.17 2.81 7.90
N LEU A 56 16.17 2.00 8.25
CA LEU A 56 16.12 0.60 7.84
C LEU A 56 16.00 0.46 6.32
N VAL A 57 15.14 1.27 5.70
CA VAL A 57 15.00 1.32 4.24
C VAL A 57 16.29 1.79 3.57
N GLU A 58 16.97 2.79 4.13
CA GLU A 58 18.28 3.23 3.62
C GLU A 58 19.31 2.09 3.61
N GLN A 59 19.38 1.30 4.69
CA GLN A 59 20.28 0.15 4.73
C GLN A 59 19.87 -0.95 3.73
N ALA A 60 18.57 -1.13 3.47
CA ALA A 60 18.10 -2.05 2.44
C ALA A 60 18.49 -1.56 1.02
N VAL A 61 18.32 -0.26 0.74
CA VAL A 61 18.71 0.36 -0.54
C VAL A 61 20.19 0.16 -0.84
N LEU A 62 21.06 0.25 0.16
CA LEU A 62 22.51 0.02 0.00
C LEU A 62 22.88 -1.42 -0.37
N GLN A 63 21.99 -2.38 -0.10
CA GLN A 63 22.19 -3.80 -0.44
C GLN A 63 21.64 -4.17 -1.82
N VAL A 64 20.91 -3.27 -2.48
CA VAL A 64 20.34 -3.51 -3.81
C VAL A 64 21.47 -3.56 -4.85
N ASN A 65 21.51 -4.65 -5.60
CA ASN A 65 22.40 -4.83 -6.74
C ASN A 65 21.58 -5.16 -7.99
N PHE A 66 21.42 -4.19 -8.89
CA PHE A 66 20.65 -4.38 -10.12
C PHE A 66 21.24 -5.42 -11.09
N ASP A 67 22.52 -5.77 -10.95
CA ASP A 67 23.15 -6.84 -11.74
C ASP A 67 23.01 -8.22 -11.09
N ASP A 68 22.50 -8.32 -9.87
CA ASP A 68 22.25 -9.58 -9.18
C ASP A 68 21.03 -10.28 -9.79
N HIS A 69 21.26 -11.51 -10.30
CA HIS A 69 20.22 -12.33 -10.93
C HIS A 69 19.23 -12.93 -9.93
N ASP A 70 19.59 -13.00 -8.65
CA ASP A 70 18.71 -13.46 -7.58
C ASP A 70 17.79 -12.34 -7.08
N GLN A 71 18.18 -11.08 -7.30
CA GLN A 71 17.39 -9.90 -6.95
C GLN A 71 16.49 -9.43 -8.10
N PHE A 72 17.01 -9.48 -9.34
CA PHE A 72 16.32 -8.98 -10.52
C PHE A 72 16.37 -9.99 -11.65
N SER A 73 15.23 -10.17 -12.33
CA SER A 73 15.18 -10.95 -13.56
C SER A 73 15.81 -10.19 -14.73
N ASN A 74 16.01 -10.89 -15.85
CA ASN A 74 16.44 -10.24 -17.10
C ASN A 74 15.44 -9.19 -17.59
N TRP A 75 14.15 -9.40 -17.29
CA TRP A 75 13.08 -8.49 -17.63
C TRP A 75 13.13 -7.22 -16.79
N ASP A 76 13.34 -7.34 -15.47
CA ASP A 76 13.50 -6.19 -14.57
C ASP A 76 14.68 -5.31 -14.99
N ARG A 77 15.83 -5.92 -15.26
CA ARG A 77 16.99 -5.20 -15.77
C ARG A 77 16.73 -4.51 -17.10
N TYR A 78 15.96 -5.12 -18.00
CA TYR A 78 15.59 -4.51 -19.27
C TYR A 78 14.75 -3.25 -19.05
N ALA A 79 13.72 -3.33 -18.21
CA ALA A 79 12.85 -2.21 -17.90
C ALA A 79 13.61 -1.06 -17.22
N LEU A 80 14.47 -1.37 -16.24
CA LEU A 80 15.31 -0.37 -15.56
C LEU A 80 16.27 0.34 -16.52
N LYS A 81 16.84 -0.37 -17.50
CA LYS A 81 17.69 0.23 -18.53
C LYS A 81 16.88 1.16 -19.44
N LYS A 82 15.67 0.77 -19.83
CA LYS A 82 14.77 1.61 -20.62
C LYS A 82 14.34 2.86 -19.88
N LEU A 83 14.12 2.75 -18.56
CA LEU A 83 13.86 3.90 -17.70
C LEU A 83 15.01 4.91 -17.71
N VAL A 84 16.27 4.48 -17.65
CA VAL A 84 17.43 5.38 -17.71
C VAL A 84 17.58 6.03 -19.08
N GLU A 85 17.39 5.23 -20.13
CA GLU A 85 17.54 5.67 -21.53
C GLU A 85 16.50 6.72 -21.91
N LEU A 86 15.23 6.44 -21.62
CA LEU A 86 14.10 7.21 -22.14
C LEU A 86 13.48 8.12 -21.07
N GLY A 87 13.61 7.78 -19.79
CA GLY A 87 12.79 8.37 -18.72
C GLY A 87 11.43 7.69 -18.61
N TYR A 88 10.76 7.84 -17.46
CA TYR A 88 9.56 7.08 -17.10
C TYR A 88 8.42 7.29 -18.11
N LYS A 89 8.13 8.55 -18.45
CA LYS A 89 7.04 8.94 -19.35
C LYS A 89 7.11 8.21 -20.70
N ASP A 90 8.31 8.02 -21.23
CA ASP A 90 8.52 7.42 -22.56
C ASP A 90 8.82 5.91 -22.45
N ALA A 91 9.45 5.46 -21.37
CA ALA A 91 9.74 4.05 -21.11
C ALA A 91 8.48 3.27 -20.75
N GLU A 92 7.55 3.84 -19.98
CA GLU A 92 6.35 3.19 -19.48
C GLU A 92 5.51 2.54 -20.61
N PRO A 93 5.03 3.28 -21.63
CA PRO A 93 4.21 2.69 -22.69
C PRO A 93 4.97 1.62 -23.48
N LEU A 94 6.29 1.78 -23.69
CA LEU A 94 7.12 0.80 -24.38
C LEU A 94 7.23 -0.50 -23.57
N ILE A 95 7.51 -0.38 -22.27
CA ILE A 95 7.61 -1.52 -21.36
C ILE A 95 6.28 -2.26 -21.27
N LYS A 96 5.14 -1.55 -21.15
CA LYS A 96 3.80 -2.17 -21.20
C LYS A 96 3.58 -2.94 -22.50
N LYS A 97 3.86 -2.30 -23.64
CA LYS A 97 3.69 -2.92 -24.95
C LYS A 97 4.55 -4.17 -25.09
N THR A 98 5.84 -4.09 -24.75
CA THR A 98 6.76 -5.25 -24.84
C THR A 98 6.38 -6.35 -23.86
N ALA A 99 5.82 -6.04 -22.69
CA ALA A 99 5.26 -7.05 -21.80
C ALA A 99 4.11 -7.79 -22.48
N VAL A 100 3.12 -7.05 -23.01
CA VAL A 100 1.97 -7.65 -23.71
C VAL A 100 2.40 -8.52 -24.89
N GLU A 101 3.41 -8.10 -25.67
CA GLU A 101 3.91 -8.89 -26.81
C GLU A 101 4.65 -10.17 -26.41
N LYS A 102 5.28 -10.19 -25.23
CA LYS A 102 6.08 -11.33 -24.75
C LYS A 102 5.27 -12.33 -23.94
N HIS A 103 4.12 -11.93 -23.45
CA HIS A 103 3.23 -12.75 -22.65
C HIS A 103 2.08 -13.26 -23.54
N ALA A 104 1.71 -14.53 -23.41
CA ALA A 104 0.60 -15.10 -24.19
C ALA A 104 -0.73 -14.40 -23.85
N GLU A 105 -1.66 -14.37 -24.81
CA GLU A 105 -3.04 -13.91 -24.60
C GLU A 105 -3.64 -14.57 -23.34
N GLY A 106 -4.06 -13.75 -22.37
CA GLY A 106 -4.62 -14.21 -21.08
C GLY A 106 -3.68 -14.13 -19.87
N ASP A 107 -2.41 -13.74 -20.03
CA ASP A 107 -1.52 -13.50 -18.89
C ASP A 107 -1.71 -12.09 -18.32
N TYR A 108 -2.56 -11.97 -17.29
CA TYR A 108 -2.83 -10.73 -16.55
C TYR A 108 -1.56 -10.00 -16.07
N LYS A 109 -0.42 -10.70 -16.00
CA LYS A 109 0.89 -10.13 -15.63
C LYS A 109 1.38 -9.06 -16.61
N ALA A 110 0.96 -9.10 -17.88
CA ALA A 110 1.38 -8.11 -18.87
C ALA A 110 0.80 -6.70 -18.59
N TYR A 111 -0.45 -6.63 -18.14
CA TYR A 111 -1.11 -5.36 -17.75
C TYR A 111 -0.55 -4.79 -16.45
N ILE A 112 -0.11 -5.67 -15.54
CA ILE A 112 0.49 -5.29 -14.26
C ILE A 112 1.99 -5.01 -14.40
N ALA A 113 2.61 -5.23 -15.56
CA ALA A 113 4.07 -5.26 -15.73
C ALA A 113 4.82 -4.04 -15.15
N LEU A 114 4.25 -2.84 -15.14
CA LEU A 114 4.88 -1.68 -14.48
C LEU A 114 4.66 -1.59 -12.98
N TYR A 115 3.44 -1.85 -12.51
CA TYR A 115 3.21 -2.08 -11.09
C TYR A 115 4.12 -3.21 -10.59
N PHE A 116 4.40 -4.20 -11.42
CA PHE A 116 5.29 -5.31 -11.10
C PHE A 116 6.71 -4.84 -10.79
N PHE A 117 7.23 -3.79 -11.42
CA PHE A 117 8.59 -3.30 -11.09
C PHE A 117 8.62 -2.53 -9.78
N GLU A 118 7.66 -1.64 -9.54
CA GLU A 118 7.55 -0.92 -8.25
C GLU A 118 7.33 -1.92 -7.11
N LEU A 119 6.46 -2.91 -7.34
CA LEU A 119 6.22 -4.01 -6.41
C LEU A 119 7.44 -4.91 -6.24
N THR A 120 8.20 -5.20 -7.31
CA THR A 120 9.42 -6.02 -7.24
C THR A 120 10.48 -5.33 -6.40
N LEU A 121 10.80 -4.07 -6.70
CA LEU A 121 11.79 -3.32 -5.93
C LEU A 121 11.34 -3.11 -4.48
N GLY A 122 10.07 -2.71 -4.26
CA GLY A 122 9.54 -2.56 -2.91
C GLY A 122 9.56 -3.87 -2.12
N SER A 123 9.22 -5.00 -2.76
CA SER A 123 9.28 -6.33 -2.15
C SER A 123 10.71 -6.76 -1.83
N LEU A 124 11.66 -6.47 -2.72
CA LEU A 124 13.09 -6.70 -2.46
C LEU A 124 13.57 -5.90 -1.26
N LEU A 125 13.27 -4.61 -1.21
CA LEU A 125 13.62 -3.75 -0.07
C LEU A 125 13.04 -4.29 1.24
N PHE A 126 11.78 -4.73 1.24
CA PHE A 126 11.16 -5.35 2.41
C PHE A 126 11.78 -6.70 2.78
N LYS A 127 12.19 -7.51 1.80
CA LYS A 127 12.90 -8.78 2.04
C LYS A 127 14.27 -8.56 2.69
N LEU A 128 14.94 -7.45 2.36
CA LEU A 128 16.23 -7.05 2.94
C LEU A 128 16.12 -6.48 4.36
N ILE A 129 14.91 -6.11 4.81
CA ILE A 129 14.66 -5.68 6.18
C ILE A 129 14.15 -6.88 7.00
N PRO A 130 14.82 -7.24 8.12
CA PRO A 130 14.37 -8.33 8.98
C PRO A 130 12.88 -8.19 9.36
N GLU A 131 12.13 -9.28 9.30
CA GLU A 131 10.69 -9.25 9.61
C GLU A 131 10.41 -8.73 11.03
N SER A 132 11.27 -9.07 12.00
CA SER A 132 11.19 -8.58 13.38
C SER A 132 11.27 -7.05 13.46
N GLU A 133 12.01 -6.40 12.56
CA GLU A 133 12.06 -4.94 12.47
C GLU A 133 10.84 -4.39 11.74
N ARG A 134 10.43 -5.00 10.61
CA ARG A 134 9.22 -4.58 9.86
C ARG A 134 7.97 -4.56 10.76
N LYS A 135 7.79 -5.60 11.59
CA LYS A 135 6.67 -5.72 12.55
C LYS A 135 6.57 -4.56 13.54
N LYS A 136 7.66 -3.85 13.83
CA LYS A 136 7.64 -2.71 14.77
C LYS A 136 7.07 -1.44 14.15
N TYR A 137 7.27 -1.25 12.85
CA TYR A 137 6.94 0.01 12.17
C TYR A 137 5.71 -0.09 11.27
N LEU A 138 5.43 -1.27 10.70
CA LEU A 138 4.23 -1.50 9.91
C LEU A 138 3.04 -1.82 10.83
N PRO A 139 1.80 -1.44 10.46
CA PRO A 139 1.41 -0.62 9.31
C PRO A 139 1.41 0.90 9.63
N PHE A 140 1.97 1.31 10.76
CA PHE A 140 1.97 2.72 11.20
C PHE A 140 2.78 3.62 10.26
N ASN A 141 3.80 3.05 9.62
CA ASN A 141 4.59 3.64 8.56
C ASN A 141 4.38 2.87 7.26
N ASP A 142 4.61 3.53 6.14
CA ASP A 142 4.67 2.93 4.81
C ASP A 142 5.80 3.58 3.99
N MET A 143 6.25 2.83 2.99
CA MET A 143 7.25 3.25 2.01
C MET A 143 6.67 2.98 0.64
N GLN A 144 6.78 3.95 -0.27
CA GLN A 144 6.36 3.78 -1.65
C GLN A 144 7.54 4.00 -2.58
N VAL A 145 7.73 3.05 -3.48
CA VAL A 145 8.64 3.14 -4.63
C VAL A 145 7.86 3.69 -5.82
N ARG A 146 8.36 4.76 -6.42
CA ARG A 146 7.82 5.36 -7.64
C ARG A 146 8.93 5.64 -8.63
N PHE A 147 8.64 5.57 -9.91
CA PHE A 147 9.57 6.05 -10.93
C PHE A 147 9.34 7.53 -11.24
N GLU A 148 10.41 8.32 -11.26
CA GLU A 148 10.32 9.75 -11.55
C GLU A 148 11.47 10.18 -12.46
N GLY A 149 11.13 10.73 -13.63
CA GLY A 149 12.12 11.05 -14.65
C GLY A 149 12.94 9.82 -15.02
N ARG A 150 14.26 9.87 -14.79
CA ARG A 150 15.19 8.74 -15.04
C ARG A 150 15.63 8.02 -13.76
N GLY A 151 14.95 8.30 -12.64
CA GLY A 151 15.27 7.79 -11.32
C GLY A 151 14.11 7.01 -10.70
N ILE A 152 14.39 6.52 -9.50
CA ILE A 152 13.44 5.92 -8.58
C ILE A 152 13.34 6.85 -7.38
N LEU A 153 12.15 7.30 -7.04
CA LEU A 153 11.86 8.02 -5.81
C LEU A 153 11.25 7.06 -4.79
N ILE A 154 11.80 7.05 -3.59
CA ILE A 154 11.23 6.38 -2.42
C ILE A 154 10.66 7.46 -1.50
N THR A 155 9.35 7.41 -1.28
CA THR A 155 8.63 8.31 -0.38
C THR A 155 8.11 7.56 0.83
N PHE A 156 7.86 8.28 1.91
CA PHE A 156 7.37 7.69 3.15
C PHE A 156 6.10 8.38 3.65
N THR A 157 5.28 7.61 4.36
CA THR A 157 4.10 8.10 5.07
C THR A 157 3.99 7.44 6.43
N GLN A 158 3.39 8.16 7.38
CA GLN A 158 3.07 7.64 8.70
C GLN A 158 1.70 8.12 9.15
N LEU A 159 1.10 7.33 10.03
CA LEU A 159 -0.05 7.76 10.82
C LEU A 159 0.39 8.80 11.84
N LEU A 160 -0.45 9.79 12.06
CA LEU A 160 -0.32 10.69 13.20
C LEU A 160 -0.76 9.93 14.45
N GLU A 161 -0.19 10.30 15.60
CA GLU A 161 -0.56 9.71 16.88
C GLU A 161 -0.78 10.76 17.95
N THR A 162 -1.67 10.47 18.89
CA THR A 162 -1.84 11.24 20.12
C THR A 162 -2.16 10.31 21.28
N SER A 163 -1.63 10.61 22.46
CA SER A 163 -1.92 9.84 23.67
C SER A 163 -3.28 10.24 24.25
N GLY A 164 -4.11 9.26 24.59
CA GLY A 164 -5.39 9.45 25.27
C GLY A 164 -5.53 8.57 26.50
N PRO A 165 -6.64 8.72 27.26
CA PRO A 165 -6.88 7.96 28.49
C PRO A 165 -6.87 6.44 28.30
N ASN A 166 -7.32 5.97 27.13
CA ASN A 166 -7.38 4.54 26.78
C ASN A 166 -6.28 4.17 25.76
N GLY A 167 -5.09 4.74 25.90
CA GLY A 167 -3.94 4.49 25.04
C GLY A 167 -3.86 5.42 23.83
N THR A 168 -3.00 5.07 22.87
CA THR A 168 -2.71 5.90 21.70
C THR A 168 -3.83 5.83 20.65
N ALA A 169 -4.22 7.00 20.14
CA ALA A 169 -5.08 7.15 18.98
C ALA A 169 -4.23 7.42 17.73
N TYR A 170 -4.31 6.53 16.73
CA TYR A 170 -3.62 6.65 15.45
C TYR A 170 -4.58 7.16 14.39
N TYR A 171 -4.20 8.16 13.58
CA TYR A 171 -5.12 8.77 12.62
C TYR A 171 -4.42 9.27 11.37
N SER A 172 -5.20 9.43 10.29
CA SER A 172 -4.70 9.95 9.02
C SER A 172 -4.27 11.42 9.14
N ARG A 173 -3.25 11.80 8.37
CA ARG A 173 -2.91 13.22 8.10
C ARG A 173 -4.07 14.01 7.49
N HIS A 174 -5.00 13.36 6.81
CA HIS A 174 -6.18 14.00 6.22
C HIS A 174 -7.25 14.32 7.27
N ARG A 175 -7.14 13.78 8.49
CA ARG A 175 -8.10 13.98 9.59
C ARG A 175 -9.55 13.82 9.13
N PRO A 176 -9.92 12.67 8.52
CA PRO A 176 -11.28 12.44 8.07
C PRO A 176 -12.25 12.55 9.25
N LYS A 177 -13.38 13.21 9.02
CA LYS A 177 -14.37 13.50 10.06
C LYS A 177 -15.66 12.74 9.83
N ILE A 178 -16.36 12.46 10.93
CA ILE A 178 -17.72 11.94 10.94
C ILE A 178 -18.60 12.80 11.86
N SER A 179 -19.88 12.87 11.54
CA SER A 179 -20.89 13.54 12.36
C SER A 179 -21.65 12.53 13.22
N ILE A 180 -21.73 12.77 14.52
CA ILE A 180 -22.53 12.00 15.48
C ILE A 180 -23.31 13.01 16.32
N ASP A 181 -24.64 12.95 16.25
CA ASP A 181 -25.55 13.84 16.99
C ASP A 181 -25.20 15.33 16.80
N GLY A 182 -24.84 15.72 15.58
CA GLY A 182 -24.47 17.10 15.21
C GLY A 182 -23.07 17.54 15.65
N SER A 183 -22.29 16.66 16.27
CA SER A 183 -20.90 16.90 16.64
C SER A 183 -19.93 16.21 15.68
N GLU A 184 -18.85 16.89 15.32
CA GLU A 184 -17.83 16.39 14.39
C GLU A 184 -16.63 15.78 15.12
N PHE A 185 -16.26 14.56 14.74
CA PHE A 185 -15.14 13.83 15.34
C PHE A 185 -14.15 13.38 14.28
N THR A 186 -12.86 13.49 14.57
CA THR A 186 -11.81 12.93 13.71
C THR A 186 -11.77 11.42 13.90
N VAL A 187 -11.78 10.66 12.81
CA VAL A 187 -11.64 9.20 12.87
C VAL A 187 -10.21 8.83 13.26
N ALA A 188 -10.11 8.02 14.31
CA ALA A 188 -8.85 7.44 14.76
C ALA A 188 -9.00 5.93 15.01
N PHE A 189 -7.88 5.25 15.19
CA PHE A 189 -7.81 3.82 15.42
C PHE A 189 -6.97 3.54 16.67
N SER A 190 -7.45 2.62 17.49
CA SER A 190 -6.58 2.00 18.50
C SER A 190 -5.58 1.06 17.84
N ARG A 191 -4.49 0.74 18.54
CA ARG A 191 -3.54 -0.31 18.11
C ARG A 191 -4.26 -1.63 17.83
N HIS A 192 -5.17 -2.03 18.71
CA HIS A 192 -5.92 -3.27 18.56
C HIS A 192 -6.79 -3.28 17.29
N ALA A 193 -7.45 -2.16 16.96
CA ALA A 193 -8.21 -2.05 15.72
C ALA A 193 -7.33 -2.20 14.48
N ILE A 194 -6.16 -1.54 14.48
CA ILE A 194 -5.17 -1.67 13.39
C ILE A 194 -4.72 -3.12 13.22
N GLU A 195 -4.35 -3.80 14.31
CA GLU A 195 -3.93 -5.21 14.27
C GLU A 195 -5.02 -6.13 13.71
N ARG A 196 -6.28 -5.95 14.16
CA ARG A 196 -7.41 -6.74 13.64
C ARG A 196 -7.70 -6.48 12.17
N ILE A 197 -7.54 -5.24 11.70
CA ILE A 197 -7.66 -4.90 10.26
C ILE A 197 -6.55 -5.58 9.49
N CYS A 198 -5.30 -5.50 9.94
CA CYS A 198 -4.18 -6.18 9.31
C CYS A 198 -4.43 -7.69 9.18
N GLU A 199 -4.78 -8.35 10.27
CA GLU A 199 -5.01 -9.80 10.28
C GLU A 199 -6.17 -10.25 9.40
N ARG A 200 -7.26 -9.47 9.35
CA ARG A 200 -8.51 -9.88 8.66
C ARG A 200 -8.60 -9.38 7.22
N LEU A 201 -8.06 -8.20 6.92
CA LEU A 201 -8.09 -7.61 5.59
C LEU A 201 -6.93 -8.08 4.71
N ASN A 202 -5.73 -8.23 5.27
CA ASN A 202 -4.61 -8.75 4.51
C ASN A 202 -3.61 -9.45 5.44
N PRO A 203 -3.76 -10.76 5.69
CA PRO A 203 -2.85 -11.52 6.55
C PRO A 203 -1.36 -11.40 6.15
N ARG A 204 -1.09 -11.05 4.90
CA ARG A 204 0.25 -10.80 4.35
C ARG A 204 0.67 -9.32 4.46
N TRP A 205 0.12 -8.56 5.40
CA TRP A 205 0.38 -7.13 5.61
C TRP A 205 1.85 -6.78 5.88
N LEU A 206 2.71 -7.74 6.17
CA LEU A 206 4.15 -7.51 6.28
C LEU A 206 4.87 -7.50 4.93
N THR A 207 4.26 -8.02 3.86
CA THR A 207 4.79 -7.88 2.48
C THR A 207 4.66 -6.44 2.00
N TYR A 208 5.46 -6.03 1.02
CA TYR A 208 5.39 -4.65 0.48
C TYR A 208 3.98 -4.29 -0.01
N ALA A 209 3.40 -5.14 -0.87
CA ALA A 209 2.04 -4.96 -1.37
C ALA A 209 0.99 -4.97 -0.25
N GLY A 210 1.12 -5.90 0.71
CA GLY A 210 0.18 -6.01 1.81
C GLY A 210 0.23 -4.81 2.75
N ALA A 211 1.44 -4.33 3.06
CA ALA A 211 1.67 -3.17 3.92
C ALA A 211 1.08 -1.91 3.32
N GLY A 212 1.38 -1.63 2.04
CA GLY A 212 0.82 -0.49 1.32
C GLY A 212 -0.71 -0.54 1.27
N GLN A 213 -1.29 -1.73 1.04
CA GLN A 213 -2.75 -1.90 1.02
C GLN A 213 -3.39 -1.57 2.37
N VAL A 214 -2.90 -2.15 3.48
CA VAL A 214 -3.50 -1.87 4.79
C VAL A 214 -3.19 -0.44 5.24
N HIS A 215 -2.01 0.09 4.94
CA HIS A 215 -1.65 1.46 5.28
C HIS A 215 -2.57 2.46 4.59
N ALA A 216 -2.91 2.26 3.31
CA ALA A 216 -3.80 3.14 2.55
C ALA A 216 -5.18 3.28 3.21
N VAL A 217 -5.72 2.23 3.83
CA VAL A 217 -6.97 2.29 4.60
C VAL A 217 -6.88 3.30 5.75
N PHE A 218 -5.73 3.34 6.43
CA PHE A 218 -5.54 4.22 7.57
C PHE A 218 -5.11 5.63 7.18
N SER A 219 -4.28 5.77 6.15
CA SER A 219 -3.60 7.02 5.83
C SER A 219 -4.24 7.78 4.67
N HIS A 220 -4.85 7.10 3.70
CA HIS A 220 -5.38 7.71 2.48
C HIS A 220 -6.90 7.76 2.44
N CYS A 221 -7.59 6.97 3.27
CA CYS A 221 -9.04 7.03 3.39
C CYS A 221 -9.49 8.39 3.95
N LYS A 222 -10.31 9.10 3.17
CA LYS A 222 -10.88 10.42 3.48
C LYS A 222 -12.32 10.36 3.97
N ARG A 223 -13.01 9.24 3.74
CA ARG A 223 -14.42 9.10 4.05
C ARG A 223 -14.66 7.84 4.87
N PHE A 224 -15.33 8.04 5.99
CA PHE A 224 -15.90 6.99 6.82
C PHE A 224 -17.36 7.34 7.01
N ASP A 225 -18.22 6.33 6.99
CA ASP A 225 -19.64 6.55 7.21
C ASP A 225 -19.98 6.09 8.64
N PHE A 226 -20.67 6.95 9.39
CA PHE A 226 -21.23 6.58 10.68
C PHE A 226 -22.34 5.54 10.47
N VAL A 227 -22.32 4.49 11.29
CA VAL A 227 -23.35 3.45 11.28
C VAL A 227 -23.63 2.99 12.71
N THR A 228 -24.83 2.47 12.92
CA THR A 228 -25.21 1.85 14.18
C THR A 228 -25.22 0.33 14.00
N LEU A 229 -24.47 -0.36 14.84
CA LEU A 229 -24.41 -1.82 14.91
C LEU A 229 -25.56 -2.37 15.77
N HIS A 230 -25.65 -3.69 15.87
CA HIS A 230 -26.59 -4.35 16.78
C HIS A 230 -26.45 -3.82 18.22
N ASN A 231 -27.58 -3.72 18.94
CA ASN A 231 -27.69 -3.12 20.28
C ASN A 231 -27.25 -1.65 20.34
N ASP A 232 -27.59 -0.88 19.30
CA ASP A 232 -27.34 0.57 19.21
C ASP A 232 -25.87 0.98 19.41
N GLN A 233 -24.93 0.08 19.10
CA GLN A 233 -23.52 0.35 19.28
C GLN A 233 -23.01 1.25 18.13
N PRO A 234 -22.44 2.44 18.42
CA PRO A 234 -21.91 3.32 17.39
C PRO A 234 -20.67 2.71 16.75
N ALA A 235 -20.56 2.87 15.43
CA ALA A 235 -19.44 2.41 14.63
C ALA A 235 -19.21 3.29 13.41
N ILE A 236 -18.10 3.02 12.75
CA ILE A 236 -17.84 3.50 11.39
C ILE A 236 -17.77 2.32 10.44
N THR A 237 -18.12 2.56 9.19
CA THR A 237 -17.84 1.66 8.07
C THR A 237 -16.96 2.38 7.05
N PHE A 238 -16.24 1.60 6.27
CA PHE A 238 -15.37 2.12 5.22
C PHE A 238 -15.36 1.16 4.04
N TYR A 239 -14.97 1.71 2.91
CA TYR A 239 -15.04 1.06 1.62
C TYR A 239 -13.66 1.07 0.96
N ASP A 240 -13.44 0.12 0.07
CA ASP A 240 -12.28 0.06 -0.80
C ASP A 240 -12.73 0.16 -2.26
N ILE A 241 -11.84 0.62 -3.13
CA ILE A 241 -12.17 0.97 -4.50
C ILE A 241 -12.35 -0.29 -5.36
N LEU A 242 -13.42 -0.31 -6.15
CA LEU A 242 -13.54 -1.23 -7.28
C LEU A 242 -12.87 -0.56 -8.47
N SER A 243 -11.55 -0.76 -8.56
CA SER A 243 -10.72 -0.30 -9.67
C SER A 243 -11.14 -0.92 -11.01
N GLY A 244 -10.37 -0.72 -12.07
CA GLY A 244 -10.70 -1.25 -13.41
C GLY A 244 -10.89 -2.78 -13.46
N PRO A 245 -11.43 -3.30 -14.57
CA PRO A 245 -11.71 -4.72 -14.75
C PRO A 245 -10.47 -5.62 -14.60
N GLU A 246 -9.26 -5.08 -14.71
CA GLU A 246 -8.01 -5.81 -14.47
C GLU A 246 -7.79 -6.25 -13.01
N PHE A 247 -8.57 -5.74 -12.05
CA PHE A 247 -8.44 -6.07 -10.63
C PHE A 247 -9.46 -7.13 -10.19
N ILE A 248 -8.99 -8.12 -9.43
CA ILE A 248 -9.84 -9.21 -8.94
C ILE A 248 -11.06 -8.72 -8.14
N ALA A 249 -10.90 -7.66 -7.35
CA ALA A 249 -12.00 -7.08 -6.58
C ALA A 249 -13.12 -6.58 -7.50
N HIS A 250 -12.78 -5.98 -8.65
CA HIS A 250 -13.75 -5.57 -9.66
C HIS A 250 -14.55 -6.77 -10.13
N HIS A 251 -13.89 -7.83 -10.60
CA HIS A 251 -14.59 -9.03 -11.06
C HIS A 251 -15.49 -9.62 -9.97
N THR A 252 -14.97 -9.81 -8.76
CA THR A 252 -15.71 -10.40 -7.64
C THR A 252 -16.95 -9.59 -7.28
N TYR A 253 -16.80 -8.30 -6.98
CA TYR A 253 -17.91 -7.49 -6.46
C TYR A 253 -18.80 -6.92 -7.57
N MET A 254 -18.23 -6.48 -8.69
CA MET A 254 -19.05 -5.93 -9.78
C MET A 254 -19.87 -7.01 -10.46
N ASN A 255 -19.23 -8.12 -10.84
CA ASN A 255 -19.91 -9.12 -11.66
C ASN A 255 -20.77 -10.06 -10.81
N HIS A 256 -20.33 -10.40 -9.59
CA HIS A 256 -20.99 -11.43 -8.79
C HIS A 256 -21.76 -10.92 -7.56
N VAL A 257 -21.53 -9.69 -7.11
CA VAL A 257 -22.29 -9.08 -5.99
C VAL A 257 -23.30 -8.05 -6.49
N LEU A 258 -22.85 -7.00 -7.19
CA LEU A 258 -23.72 -5.95 -7.70
C LEU A 258 -24.51 -6.40 -8.95
N GLY A 259 -23.85 -7.11 -9.87
CA GLY A 259 -24.36 -7.39 -11.22
C GLY A 259 -23.98 -6.26 -12.18
N GLY A 260 -23.33 -6.59 -13.31
CA GLY A 260 -22.79 -5.59 -14.24
C GLY A 260 -23.85 -4.65 -14.83
N GLU A 261 -25.10 -5.13 -14.94
CA GLU A 261 -26.26 -4.37 -15.40
C GLU A 261 -26.75 -3.30 -14.40
N ARG A 262 -26.37 -3.42 -13.12
CA ARG A 262 -26.75 -2.45 -12.07
C ARG A 262 -25.74 -1.33 -11.89
N LEU A 263 -24.62 -1.37 -12.62
CA LEU A 263 -23.64 -0.29 -12.63
C LEU A 263 -24.20 0.92 -13.37
N ASP A 264 -24.42 2.03 -12.67
CA ASP A 264 -24.81 3.30 -13.31
C ASP A 264 -23.62 4.29 -13.32
N PRO A 265 -22.97 4.54 -14.46
CA PRO A 265 -21.87 5.51 -14.56
C PRO A 265 -22.23 6.92 -14.05
N LYS A 266 -23.52 7.27 -14.01
CA LYS A 266 -23.99 8.56 -13.50
C LYS A 266 -23.92 8.69 -11.98
N LEU A 267 -23.77 7.59 -11.25
CA LEU A 267 -23.64 7.59 -9.78
C LEU A 267 -22.19 7.68 -9.30
N GLY A 268 -21.23 7.75 -10.22
CA GLY A 268 -19.81 7.86 -9.91
C GLY A 268 -19.09 6.51 -9.80
N LYS A 269 -18.00 6.47 -9.01
CA LYS A 269 -17.12 5.31 -8.89
C LYS A 269 -17.76 4.27 -7.96
N ALA A 270 -17.50 2.99 -8.23
CA ALA A 270 -17.98 1.90 -7.39
C ALA A 270 -16.96 1.57 -6.29
N TYR A 271 -17.47 1.26 -5.11
CA TYR A 271 -16.68 0.89 -3.93
C TYR A 271 -17.34 -0.28 -3.22
N PHE A 272 -16.56 -1.19 -2.67
CA PHE A 272 -17.07 -2.31 -1.88
C PHE A 272 -16.81 -2.10 -0.40
N ARG A 273 -17.75 -2.54 0.44
CA ARG A 273 -17.68 -2.42 1.89
C ARG A 273 -16.59 -3.35 2.40
N VAL A 274 -15.65 -2.80 3.17
CA VAL A 274 -14.57 -3.57 3.78
C VAL A 274 -15.00 -4.15 5.12
N GLY A 275 -15.72 -3.37 5.92
CA GLY A 275 -16.26 -3.81 7.20
C GLY A 275 -16.62 -2.66 8.11
N TYR A 276 -16.58 -2.94 9.41
CA TYR A 276 -17.10 -2.08 10.46
C TYR A 276 -16.11 -1.96 11.60
N CYS A 277 -16.04 -0.80 12.23
CA CYS A 277 -15.25 -0.58 13.43
C CYS A 277 -16.12 0.05 14.52
N PRO A 278 -16.48 -0.69 15.58
CA PRO A 278 -17.08 -0.10 16.77
C PRO A 278 -16.20 1.02 17.31
N ILE A 279 -16.78 2.17 17.66
CA ILE A 279 -16.04 3.34 18.11
C ILE A 279 -16.29 3.65 19.60
N ALA A 280 -15.39 4.45 20.17
CA ALA A 280 -15.59 5.19 21.40
C ALA A 280 -15.19 6.65 21.17
N ILE A 281 -15.89 7.58 21.81
CA ILE A 281 -15.57 9.01 21.73
C ILE A 281 -14.52 9.35 22.79
N GLU A 282 -13.40 9.92 22.37
CA GLU A 282 -12.29 10.33 23.23
C GLU A 282 -11.81 11.72 22.83
N GLY A 283 -12.31 12.75 23.52
CA GLY A 283 -12.04 14.14 23.16
C GLY A 283 -12.58 14.45 21.76
N GLU A 284 -11.70 14.87 20.85
CA GLU A 284 -12.03 15.20 19.46
C GLU A 284 -12.07 13.96 18.51
N PHE A 285 -11.85 12.75 19.03
CA PHE A 285 -11.72 11.54 18.22
C PHE A 285 -12.90 10.58 18.38
N ALA A 286 -13.32 10.01 17.23
CA ALA A 286 -14.08 8.79 17.16
C ALA A 286 -13.10 7.62 16.97
N LYS A 287 -12.69 6.99 18.07
CA LYS A 287 -11.62 5.99 18.08
C LYS A 287 -12.17 4.58 17.86
N ALA A 288 -11.81 3.96 16.74
CA ALA A 288 -12.09 2.57 16.42
C ALA A 288 -11.40 1.62 17.43
N LYS A 289 -12.20 0.74 18.03
CA LYS A 289 -11.78 -0.19 19.08
C LYS A 289 -11.33 -1.55 18.52
N THR A 290 -12.03 -2.02 17.50
CA THR A 290 -11.77 -3.31 16.83
C THR A 290 -12.31 -3.23 15.40
N PHE A 291 -12.17 -4.30 14.63
CA PHE A 291 -12.68 -4.41 13.26
C PHE A 291 -13.54 -5.66 13.10
N LEU A 292 -14.70 -5.53 12.47
CA LEU A 292 -15.66 -6.60 12.20
C LEU A 292 -15.86 -6.71 10.69
N TYR A 293 -15.72 -7.91 10.15
CA TYR A 293 -15.99 -8.17 8.73
C TYR A 293 -17.51 -8.30 8.51
N PRO A 294 -18.04 -7.99 7.32
CA PRO A 294 -19.46 -8.17 7.02
C PRO A 294 -19.96 -9.58 7.39
N GLY A 295 -21.05 -9.64 8.15
CA GLY A 295 -21.63 -10.91 8.65
C GLY A 295 -21.17 -11.35 10.04
N TYR A 296 -20.20 -10.67 10.66
CA TYR A 296 -19.79 -10.96 12.03
C TYR A 296 -20.90 -10.62 13.03
N THR A 297 -20.85 -11.23 14.21
CA THR A 297 -21.77 -10.88 15.31
C THR A 297 -21.75 -9.37 15.55
N ALA A 298 -22.95 -8.82 15.72
CA ALA A 298 -23.25 -7.41 15.88
C ALA A 298 -23.20 -6.52 14.63
N THR A 299 -22.78 -7.01 13.45
CA THR A 299 -22.86 -6.18 12.23
C THR A 299 -24.30 -6.04 11.73
N PRO A 300 -24.60 -5.08 10.83
CA PRO A 300 -25.92 -4.96 10.22
C PRO A 300 -26.36 -6.23 9.51
N GLU A 301 -25.44 -6.94 8.86
CA GLU A 301 -25.69 -8.23 8.21
C GLU A 301 -26.15 -9.31 9.20
N TYR A 302 -25.56 -9.35 10.40
CA TYR A 302 -25.97 -10.27 11.45
C TYR A 302 -27.41 -9.99 11.91
N SER A 303 -27.75 -8.71 12.11
CA SER A 303 -29.11 -8.30 12.46
C SER A 303 -30.10 -8.62 11.35
N LEU A 304 -29.71 -8.44 10.09
CA LEU A 304 -30.50 -8.82 8.93
C LEU A 304 -30.81 -10.33 8.92
N LEU A 305 -29.82 -11.19 9.20
CA LEU A 305 -30.05 -12.64 9.30
C LEU A 305 -31.02 -13.00 10.43
N LEU A 306 -30.88 -12.36 11.61
CA LEU A 306 -31.77 -12.61 12.75
C LEU A 306 -33.23 -12.21 12.49
N ASN A 307 -33.44 -11.13 11.75
CA ASN A 307 -34.76 -10.56 11.48
C ASN A 307 -35.35 -11.03 10.14
N SER A 308 -34.64 -11.87 9.39
CA SER A 308 -35.10 -12.39 8.10
C SER A 308 -36.25 -13.38 8.27
N SER A 309 -37.12 -13.46 7.26
CA SER A 309 -38.18 -14.48 7.18
C SER A 309 -37.68 -15.81 6.62
N LEU A 310 -36.38 -16.08 6.67
CA LEU A 310 -35.80 -17.29 6.10
C LEU A 310 -36.18 -18.53 6.93
N PRO A 311 -36.34 -19.70 6.28
CA PRO A 311 -36.40 -20.97 6.99
C PRO A 311 -35.18 -21.13 7.91
N TYR A 312 -35.38 -21.72 9.09
CA TYR A 312 -34.33 -21.87 10.10
C TYR A 312 -33.05 -22.52 9.54
N THR A 313 -33.19 -23.57 8.73
CA THR A 313 -32.07 -24.28 8.10
C THR A 313 -31.24 -23.37 7.19
N GLU A 314 -31.90 -22.48 6.44
CA GLU A 314 -31.25 -21.55 5.53
C GLU A 314 -30.57 -20.41 6.28
N MET A 315 -31.22 -19.88 7.33
CA MET A 315 -30.60 -18.90 8.23
C MET A 315 -29.32 -19.46 8.88
N VAL A 316 -29.35 -20.71 9.36
CA VAL A 316 -28.17 -21.37 9.95
C VAL A 316 -27.06 -21.54 8.91
N ARG A 317 -27.39 -21.93 7.68
CA ARG A 317 -26.42 -22.07 6.58
C ARG A 317 -25.75 -20.74 6.25
N LEU A 318 -26.52 -19.66 6.05
CA LEU A 318 -25.99 -18.33 5.75
C LEU A 318 -25.16 -17.77 6.92
N LYS A 319 -25.57 -18.00 8.17
CA LYS A 319 -24.74 -17.66 9.35
C LYS A 319 -23.39 -18.38 9.33
N GLN A 320 -23.39 -19.66 8.99
CA GLN A 320 -22.14 -20.44 8.91
C GLN A 320 -21.24 -19.94 7.78
N LEU A 321 -21.82 -19.60 6.62
CA LEU A 321 -21.09 -18.96 5.53
C LEU A 321 -20.50 -17.62 5.97
N ALA A 322 -21.27 -16.78 6.65
CA ALA A 322 -20.82 -15.48 7.15
C ALA A 322 -19.65 -15.60 8.15
N ILE A 323 -19.74 -16.52 9.11
CA ILE A 323 -18.67 -16.78 10.11
C ILE A 323 -17.38 -17.25 9.42
N ASN A 324 -17.53 -18.09 8.41
CA ASN A 324 -16.41 -18.65 7.67
C ASN A 324 -15.92 -17.74 6.55
N ASN A 325 -16.59 -16.61 6.29
CA ASN A 325 -16.22 -15.72 5.20
C ASN A 325 -15.00 -14.90 5.60
N ASP A 326 -14.02 -14.90 4.71
CA ASP A 326 -12.83 -14.07 4.80
C ASP A 326 -12.56 -13.46 3.43
N ARG A 327 -11.61 -12.53 3.38
CA ARG A 327 -11.27 -11.85 2.15
C ARG A 327 -10.80 -12.82 1.07
N ASP A 328 -9.97 -13.81 1.40
CA ASP A 328 -9.37 -14.69 0.40
C ASP A 328 -10.44 -15.60 -0.23
N LYS A 329 -11.42 -16.08 0.55
CA LYS A 329 -12.60 -16.79 0.01
C LYS A 329 -13.43 -15.92 -0.91
N THR A 330 -13.76 -14.71 -0.48
CA THR A 330 -14.54 -13.79 -1.30
C THR A 330 -13.77 -13.42 -2.59
N MET A 331 -12.50 -13.02 -2.47
CA MET A 331 -11.72 -12.46 -3.58
C MET A 331 -11.13 -13.53 -4.49
N LEU A 332 -10.47 -14.56 -3.95
CA LEU A 332 -9.73 -15.57 -4.73
C LEU A 332 -10.61 -16.75 -5.14
N HIS A 333 -11.54 -17.18 -4.28
CA HIS A 333 -12.42 -18.32 -4.54
C HIS A 333 -13.80 -17.91 -5.08
N GLN A 334 -14.10 -16.60 -5.10
CA GLN A 334 -15.38 -16.06 -5.54
C GLN A 334 -16.58 -16.61 -4.76
N ASP A 335 -16.36 -16.97 -3.49
CA ASP A 335 -17.40 -17.40 -2.55
C ASP A 335 -18.23 -16.18 -2.09
N VAL A 336 -18.97 -15.58 -3.03
CA VAL A 336 -19.70 -14.32 -2.81
C VAL A 336 -21.14 -14.50 -2.36
N GLU A 337 -21.63 -15.75 -2.24
CA GLU A 337 -23.06 -16.04 -2.04
C GLU A 337 -23.66 -15.23 -0.88
N VAL A 338 -23.03 -15.31 0.30
CA VAL A 338 -23.53 -14.63 1.50
C VAL A 338 -23.40 -13.10 1.39
N ILE A 339 -22.34 -12.60 0.76
CA ILE A 339 -22.11 -11.17 0.52
C ILE A 339 -23.15 -10.61 -0.46
N ARG A 340 -23.44 -11.34 -1.54
CA ARG A 340 -24.50 -11.01 -2.49
C ARG A 340 -25.85 -11.01 -1.79
N TRP A 341 -26.15 -12.03 -0.98
CA TRP A 341 -27.39 -12.08 -0.23
C TRP A 341 -27.55 -10.84 0.67
N PHE A 342 -26.51 -10.41 1.39
CA PHE A 342 -26.56 -9.16 2.17
C PHE A 342 -26.84 -7.93 1.32
N HIS A 343 -26.16 -7.80 0.17
CA HIS A 343 -26.36 -6.69 -0.76
C HIS A 343 -27.80 -6.62 -1.27
N ASP A 344 -28.35 -7.76 -1.71
CA ASP A 344 -29.71 -7.86 -2.27
C ASP A 344 -30.81 -7.70 -1.20
N ASN A 345 -30.49 -7.88 0.09
CA ASN A 345 -31.46 -7.85 1.20
C ASN A 345 -31.31 -6.63 2.11
N GLY A 346 -30.75 -5.53 1.60
CA GLY A 346 -30.82 -4.22 2.26
C GLY A 346 -29.61 -3.82 3.11
N VAL A 347 -28.51 -4.58 3.05
CA VAL A 347 -27.20 -4.12 3.58
C VAL A 347 -26.21 -4.01 2.42
N PRO A 348 -26.15 -2.85 1.73
CA PRO A 348 -25.33 -2.68 0.54
C PRO A 348 -23.84 -3.00 0.81
N GLN A 349 -23.34 -4.01 0.10
CA GLN A 349 -21.92 -4.39 0.07
C GLN A 349 -21.13 -3.66 -1.04
N VAL A 350 -21.83 -3.10 -2.03
CA VAL A 350 -21.27 -2.24 -3.07
C VAL A 350 -22.08 -0.95 -3.08
N ILE A 351 -21.39 0.18 -3.14
CA ILE A 351 -21.98 1.51 -3.30
C ILE A 351 -21.38 2.22 -4.50
N GLN A 352 -22.10 3.20 -5.04
CA GLN A 352 -21.58 4.13 -6.03
C GLN A 352 -21.66 5.55 -5.50
N THR A 353 -20.58 6.31 -5.67
CA THR A 353 -20.54 7.71 -5.24
C THR A 353 -19.57 8.54 -6.08
N HIS A 354 -19.86 9.84 -6.21
CA HIS A 354 -18.93 10.82 -6.78
C HIS A 354 -17.85 11.28 -5.79
N GLU A 355 -18.04 11.01 -4.51
CA GLU A 355 -17.07 11.39 -3.48
C GLU A 355 -15.84 10.49 -3.54
N GLU A 356 -14.66 11.11 -3.51
CA GLU A 356 -13.41 10.37 -3.46
C GLU A 356 -13.15 9.82 -2.06
N ILE A 357 -13.25 8.49 -1.91
CA ILE A 357 -12.98 7.82 -0.63
C ILE A 357 -11.49 7.79 -0.31
N PHE A 358 -10.61 7.75 -1.32
CA PHE A 358 -9.15 7.71 -1.14
C PHE A 358 -8.46 8.85 -1.87
N ASP A 359 -7.40 9.39 -1.26
CA ASP A 359 -6.49 10.34 -1.91
C ASP A 359 -5.07 9.79 -2.02
N TYR A 360 -4.74 9.34 -3.22
CA TYR A 360 -3.40 8.86 -3.57
C TYR A 360 -2.50 9.97 -4.14
N ASN A 361 -3.03 11.19 -4.31
CA ASN A 361 -2.33 12.31 -4.97
C ASN A 361 -1.33 13.04 -4.04
N HIS A 362 -1.32 12.72 -2.74
CA HIS A 362 -0.48 13.41 -1.76
C HIS A 362 0.85 12.69 -1.54
N GLY A 363 1.88 13.14 -2.25
CA GLY A 363 3.27 12.69 -2.11
C GLY A 363 4.25 13.43 -3.03
N VAL A 364 3.75 14.06 -4.09
CA VAL A 364 4.57 14.89 -4.98
C VAL A 364 4.40 16.34 -4.56
N GLY A 365 5.09 16.75 -3.48
CA GLY A 365 5.59 18.11 -3.51
C GLY A 365 6.40 18.19 -4.79
N LYS A 366 5.91 18.93 -5.80
CA LYS A 366 6.62 19.10 -7.08
C LYS A 366 8.06 19.39 -6.72
N LEU A 367 8.96 18.45 -7.00
CA LEU A 367 10.40 18.70 -6.93
C LEU A 367 10.65 19.78 -7.99
N SER A 368 10.72 21.02 -7.52
CA SER A 368 10.97 22.21 -8.33
C SER A 368 12.36 22.17 -8.94
#